data_AF-A0A519K4Z4-F1
#
_entry.id   AF-A0A519K4Z4-F1
#
_cell.length_a   1.000
_cell.length_b   1.000
_cell.length_c   1.000
_cell.angle_alpha   90.00
_cell.angle_beta   90.00
_cell.angle_gamma   90.00
#
_symmetry.space_group_name_H-M   'P 1'
#
loop_
_entity.id
_entity.type
_entity.pdbx_description
1 polymer ?
#
loop_
_entity_poly.entity_id
_entity_poly.type
_entity_poly.pdbx_seq_one_letter_code
_entity_poly.pdbx_strand_id
1 'polypeptide(L)'
;MNIARKPDEFASAVALDLRETEHMLDAAGARLADTISHALSGRMGAGLAAGAGHRAFSAAAKALHTLTEARGELVEAHNHALRDARRMGLNHTLLIPGETKPQDGEVGTTKPQGRLATV
;
A
#
# COMPACT_ATOMS: atom_id res chain seq x y z
N MET A 1 -25.26 -17.73 -21.13
CA MET A 1 -23.82 -18.06 -21.24
C MET A 1 -23.18 -17.66 -19.92
N ASN A 2 -23.03 -18.61 -19.00
CA ASN A 2 -22.62 -18.35 -17.62
C ASN A 2 -21.14 -18.70 -17.49
N ILE A 3 -20.27 -17.71 -17.65
CA ILE A 3 -18.82 -17.91 -17.53
C ILE A 3 -18.52 -17.88 -16.03
N ALA A 4 -18.69 -19.02 -15.37
CA ALA A 4 -18.07 -19.20 -14.07
C ALA A 4 -16.56 -19.08 -14.29
N ARG A 5 -15.99 -17.90 -13.96
CA ARG A 5 -14.52 -17.73 -13.93
C ARG A 5 -13.94 -18.86 -13.10
N LYS A 6 -12.87 -19.48 -13.58
CA LYS A 6 -12.21 -20.53 -12.81
C LYS A 6 -11.78 -19.94 -11.46
N PRO A 7 -11.87 -20.68 -10.34
CA PRO A 7 -11.51 -20.18 -9.01
C PRO A 7 -10.14 -19.47 -8.97
N ASP A 8 -9.18 -19.95 -9.75
CA ASP A 8 -7.85 -19.36 -9.96
C ASP A 8 -7.88 -17.95 -10.60
N GLU A 9 -8.76 -17.74 -11.59
CA GLU A 9 -8.95 -16.44 -12.25
C GLU A 9 -9.58 -15.43 -11.31
N PHE A 10 -10.52 -15.87 -10.47
CA PHE A 10 -11.10 -15.02 -9.44
C PHE A 10 -10.08 -14.64 -8.37
N ALA A 11 -9.30 -15.61 -7.87
CA ALA A 11 -8.24 -15.36 -6.90
C ALA A 11 -7.18 -14.40 -7.46
N SER A 12 -6.81 -14.55 -8.74
CA SER A 12 -5.89 -13.63 -9.42
C SER A 12 -6.45 -12.22 -9.56
N ALA A 13 -7.73 -12.08 -9.91
CA ALA A 13 -8.37 -10.77 -10.00
C ALA A 13 -8.40 -10.05 -8.65
N VAL A 14 -8.78 -10.75 -7.58
CA VAL A 14 -8.79 -10.18 -6.22
C VAL A 14 -7.39 -9.79 -5.77
N ALA A 15 -6.39 -10.63 -6.03
CA ALA A 15 -5.00 -10.34 -5.70
C ALA A 15 -4.46 -9.09 -6.44
N LEU A 16 -4.83 -8.94 -7.71
CA LEU A 16 -4.52 -7.75 -8.49
C LEU A 16 -5.20 -6.50 -7.92
N ASP A 17 -6.52 -6.56 -7.69
CA ASP A 17 -7.32 -5.44 -7.18
C ASP A 17 -6.80 -4.94 -5.82
N LEU A 18 -6.45 -5.86 -4.91
CA LEU A 18 -5.87 -5.53 -3.61
C LEU A 18 -4.55 -4.78 -3.77
N ARG A 19 -3.66 -5.28 -4.63
CA ARG A 19 -2.36 -4.65 -4.85
C ARG A 19 -2.43 -3.31 -5.57
N GLU A 20 -3.32 -3.18 -6.56
CA GLU A 20 -3.58 -1.89 -7.20
C GLU A 20 -4.11 -0.88 -6.18
N THR A 21 -5.00 -1.31 -5.30
CA THR A 21 -5.55 -0.45 -4.24
C THR A 21 -4.45 -0.03 -3.24
N GLU A 22 -3.54 -0.93 -2.85
CA GLU A 22 -2.37 -0.60 -2.02
C GLU A 22 -1.52 0.50 -2.67
N HIS A 23 -1.23 0.38 -3.97
CA HIS A 23 -0.45 1.37 -4.71
C HIS A 23 -1.18 2.71 -4.84
N MET A 24 -2.50 2.69 -5.03
CA MET A 24 -3.31 3.90 -5.06
C MET A 24 -3.30 4.63 -3.71
N LEU A 25 -3.34 3.90 -2.59
CA LEU A 25 -3.20 4.48 -1.25
C LEU A 25 -1.80 5.09 -1.05
N ASP A 26 -0.75 4.41 -1.51
CA ASP A 26 0.62 4.93 -1.47
C ASP A 26 0.77 6.25 -2.27
N ALA A 27 0.24 6.26 -3.50
CA ALA A 27 0.25 7.45 -4.34
C ALA A 27 -0.55 8.61 -3.71
N ALA A 28 -1.73 8.32 -3.15
CA ALA A 28 -2.55 9.32 -2.47
C ALA A 28 -1.86 9.88 -1.21
N GLY A 29 -1.25 9.01 -0.41
CA GLY A 29 -0.49 9.38 0.79
C GLY A 29 0.69 10.28 0.46
N ALA A 30 1.49 9.92 -0.55
CA ALA A 30 2.61 10.73 -1.03
C ALA A 30 2.14 12.13 -1.49
N ARG A 31 1.10 12.19 -2.32
CA ARG A 31 0.57 13.47 -2.81
C ARG A 31 0.03 14.36 -1.69
N LEU A 32 -0.59 13.77 -0.67
CA LEU A 32 -1.10 14.50 0.48
C LEU A 32 0.05 15.03 1.36
N ALA A 33 1.08 14.23 1.58
CA ALA A 33 2.28 14.65 2.29
C ALA A 33 2.96 15.86 1.59
N ASP A 34 3.10 15.80 0.26
CA ASP A 34 3.62 16.91 -0.53
C ASP A 34 2.76 18.17 -0.38
N THR A 35 1.43 18.01 -0.38
CA THR A 35 0.50 19.14 -0.23
C THR A 35 0.66 19.82 1.13
N ILE A 36 0.80 19.04 2.20
CA ILE A 36 1.06 19.57 3.56
C ILE A 36 2.39 20.32 3.60
N SER A 37 3.45 19.72 3.04
CA SER A 37 4.78 20.34 2.98
C SER A 37 4.77 21.66 2.21
N HIS A 38 4.17 21.69 1.03
CA HIS A 38 4.02 22.90 0.22
C HIS A 38 3.26 24.00 0.97
N ALA A 39 2.18 23.65 1.65
CA ALA A 39 1.35 24.65 2.32
C ALA A 39 2.02 25.23 3.57
N LEU A 40 2.76 24.41 4.34
CA LEU A 40 3.57 24.89 5.46
C LEU A 40 4.69 25.81 4.98
N SER A 41 5.39 25.41 3.91
CA SER A 41 6.48 26.20 3.33
C SER A 41 5.99 27.52 2.75
N GLY A 42 4.87 27.48 1.99
CA GLY A 42 4.22 28.68 1.45
C GLY A 42 3.74 29.63 2.54
N ARG A 43 3.19 29.11 3.65
CA ARG A 43 2.79 29.93 4.80
C ARG A 43 3.99 30.68 5.40
N MET A 44 5.11 29.98 5.62
CA MET A 44 6.32 30.60 6.15
C MET A 44 6.90 31.64 5.18
N GLY A 45 7.00 31.31 3.90
CA GLY A 45 7.50 32.21 2.86
C GLY A 45 6.64 33.48 2.68
N ALA A 46 5.34 33.37 2.90
CA ALA A 46 4.41 34.50 2.84
C ALA A 46 4.34 35.34 4.13
N GLY A 47 5.12 35.01 5.17
CA GLY A 47 5.08 35.73 6.46
C GLY A 47 3.74 35.60 7.20
N LEU A 48 2.95 34.57 6.88
CA LEU A 48 1.64 34.37 7.50
C LEU A 48 1.77 33.79 8.91
N ALA A 49 0.89 34.26 9.81
CA ALA A 49 0.81 33.78 11.18
C ALA A 49 0.66 32.25 11.23
N ALA A 50 1.23 31.60 12.26
CA ALA A 50 1.19 30.15 12.42
C ALA A 50 -0.24 29.56 12.48
N GLY A 51 -1.20 30.34 12.97
CA GLY A 51 -2.62 29.94 12.98
C GLY A 51 -3.29 29.95 11.61
N ALA A 52 -2.73 30.64 10.61
CA ALA A 52 -3.29 30.68 9.27
C ALA A 52 -3.25 29.28 8.63
N GLY A 53 -4.43 28.74 8.31
CA GLY A 53 -4.55 27.40 7.74
C GLY A 53 -4.34 26.23 8.72
N HIS A 54 -4.10 26.48 10.01
CA HIS A 54 -3.81 25.43 10.99
C HIS A 54 -4.87 24.31 11.03
N ARG A 55 -6.17 24.67 10.99
CA ARG A 55 -7.26 23.68 10.94
C ARG A 55 -7.21 22.82 9.68
N ALA A 56 -6.87 23.41 8.54
CA ALA A 56 -6.71 22.67 7.29
C ALA A 56 -5.50 21.72 7.36
N PHE A 57 -4.38 22.15 7.93
CA PHE A 57 -3.20 21.30 8.11
C PHE A 57 -3.45 20.16 9.08
N SER A 58 -4.14 20.42 10.18
CA SER A 58 -4.54 19.39 11.15
C SER A 58 -5.45 18.35 10.51
N ALA A 59 -6.44 18.78 9.71
CA ALA A 59 -7.32 17.87 8.98
C ALA A 59 -6.56 17.05 7.92
N ALA A 60 -5.65 17.68 7.18
CA ALA A 60 -4.82 17.00 6.18
C ALA A 60 -3.88 15.97 6.82
N ALA A 61 -3.23 16.31 7.93
CA ALA A 61 -2.37 15.39 8.67
C ALA A 61 -3.17 14.19 9.23
N LYS A 62 -4.38 14.43 9.73
CA LYS A 62 -5.29 13.35 10.16
C LYS A 62 -5.68 12.44 8.99
N ALA A 63 -6.01 13.02 7.83
CA ALA A 63 -6.32 12.24 6.64
C ALA A 63 -5.12 11.39 6.18
N LEU A 64 -3.90 11.93 6.24
CA LEU A 64 -2.68 11.17 5.93
C LEU A 64 -2.51 9.99 6.88
N HIS A 65 -2.69 10.18 8.18
CA HIS A 65 -2.67 9.08 9.14
C HIS A 65 -3.73 8.01 8.80
N THR A 66 -4.96 8.40 8.47
CA THR A 66 -6.00 7.46 8.06
C THR A 66 -5.63 6.67 6.81
N LEU A 67 -4.98 7.29 5.81
CA LEU A 67 -4.48 6.56 4.63
C LEU A 67 -3.41 5.54 5.01
N THR A 68 -2.50 5.88 5.93
CA THR A 68 -1.46 4.97 6.42
C THR A 68 -2.08 3.75 7.14
N GLU A 69 -3.07 3.97 8.00
CA GLU A 69 -3.78 2.87 8.66
C GLU A 69 -4.53 1.99 7.65
N ALA A 70 -5.28 2.60 6.73
CA ALA A 70 -6.01 1.88 5.68
C ALA A 70 -5.08 1.02 4.82
N ARG A 71 -3.88 1.51 4.50
CA ARG A 71 -2.86 0.74 3.79
C ARG A 71 -2.42 -0.48 4.61
N GLY A 72 -2.16 -0.30 5.91
CA GLY A 72 -1.79 -1.40 6.81
C GLY A 72 -2.86 -2.49 6.86
N GLU A 73 -4.12 -2.09 7.04
CA GLU A 73 -5.27 -3.00 7.04
C GLU A 73 -5.41 -3.75 5.70
N LEU A 74 -5.19 -3.07 4.57
CA LEU A 74 -5.29 -3.68 3.25
C LEU A 74 -4.19 -4.71 2.98
N VAL A 75 -2.95 -4.42 3.39
CA VAL A 75 -1.83 -5.37 3.30
C VAL A 75 -2.12 -6.62 4.15
N GLU A 76 -2.69 -6.45 5.35
CA GLU A 76 -3.11 -7.59 6.16
C GLU A 76 -4.22 -8.40 5.48
N ALA A 77 -5.25 -7.73 4.92
CA ALA A 77 -6.30 -8.39 4.16
C ALA A 77 -5.74 -9.18 2.95
N HIS A 78 -4.76 -8.61 2.26
CA HIS A 78 -4.07 -9.26 1.14
C HIS A 78 -3.28 -10.48 1.60
N ASN A 79 -2.52 -10.37 2.69
CA ASN A 79 -1.82 -11.50 3.29
C ASN A 79 -2.79 -12.61 3.77
N HIS A 80 -3.97 -12.24 4.26
CA HIS A 80 -5.03 -13.19 4.61
C HIS A 80 -5.56 -13.91 3.37
N ALA A 81 -5.92 -13.19 2.31
CA ALA A 81 -6.39 -13.76 1.05
C ALA A 81 -5.35 -14.71 0.44
N LEU A 82 -4.06 -14.36 0.53
CA LEU A 82 -2.94 -15.20 0.09
C LEU A 82 -2.88 -16.53 0.85
N ARG A 83 -3.03 -16.50 2.17
CA ARG A 83 -3.06 -17.72 3.00
C ARG A 83 -4.25 -18.61 2.65
N ASP A 84 -5.40 -18.01 2.42
CA ASP A 84 -6.62 -18.77 2.10
C ASP A 84 -6.56 -19.37 0.69
N ALA A 85 -6.05 -18.64 -0.30
CA ALA A 85 -5.80 -19.17 -1.64
C ALA A 85 -4.86 -20.39 -1.60
N ARG A 86 -3.78 -20.33 -0.81
CA ARG A 86 -2.85 -21.46 -0.60
C ARG A 86 -3.53 -22.66 0.05
N ARG A 87 -4.36 -22.45 1.07
CA ARG A 87 -5.13 -23.52 1.73
C ARG A 87 -6.12 -24.20 0.79
N MET A 88 -6.67 -23.44 -0.15
CA MET A 88 -7.61 -23.93 -1.16
C MET A 88 -6.92 -24.52 -2.40
N GLY A 89 -5.58 -24.48 -2.48
CA GLY A 89 -4.83 -24.96 -3.65
C GLY A 89 -5.03 -24.11 -4.92
N LEU A 90 -5.39 -22.84 -4.75
CA LEU A 90 -5.64 -21.92 -5.87
C LEU A 90 -4.34 -21.35 -6.41
N ASN A 91 -4.17 -21.43 -7.73
CA ASN A 91 -3.08 -20.75 -8.43
C ASN A 91 -3.52 -19.31 -8.71
N HIS A 92 -2.81 -18.33 -8.16
CA HIS A 92 -3.12 -16.92 -8.35
C HIS A 92 -1.84 -16.13 -8.71
N THR A 93 -1.99 -15.09 -9.53
CA THR A 93 -0.90 -14.16 -9.86
C THR A 93 -1.01 -12.86 -9.06
N LEU A 94 0.14 -12.30 -8.69
CA LEU A 94 0.28 -11.07 -7.91
C LEU A 94 0.86 -9.90 -8.74
N LEU A 95 0.90 -10.06 -10.06
CA LEU A 95 1.59 -9.13 -10.96
C LEU A 95 0.64 -8.07 -11.50
N ILE A 96 0.94 -6.81 -11.22
CA ILE A 96 0.43 -5.67 -11.99
C ILE A 96 1.20 -5.63 -13.32
N PRO A 97 0.54 -5.34 -14.47
CA PRO A 97 1.25 -5.14 -15.73
C PRO A 97 2.38 -4.10 -15.60
N GLY A 98 3.63 -4.54 -15.84
CA GLY A 98 4.82 -3.67 -15.79
C GLY A 98 5.62 -3.71 -14.48
N GLU A 99 5.18 -4.48 -13.48
CA GLU A 99 5.90 -4.63 -12.21
C GLU A 99 6.66 -5.97 -12.15
N THR A 100 7.99 -5.94 -12.02
CA THR A 100 8.78 -7.13 -11.64
C THR A 100 8.69 -7.32 -10.15
N LYS A 101 8.12 -8.44 -9.70
CA LYS A 101 8.20 -8.84 -8.30
C LYS A 101 9.67 -9.03 -7.91
N PRO A 102 10.16 -8.52 -6.76
CA PRO A 102 11.32 -9.14 -6.12
C PRO A 102 10.97 -10.61 -5.96
N GLN A 103 11.84 -11.52 -6.39
CA GLN A 103 11.57 -12.96 -6.36
C GLN A 103 10.95 -13.32 -5.00
N ASP A 104 9.67 -13.72 -5.02
CA ASP A 104 9.08 -14.39 -3.87
C ASP A 104 9.99 -15.57 -3.60
N GLY A 105 10.60 -15.55 -2.42
CA GLY A 105 11.73 -16.40 -2.08
C GLY A 105 11.64 -17.77 -2.74
N GLU A 106 12.60 -18.03 -3.63
CA GLU A 106 13.17 -19.37 -3.63
C GLU A 106 13.35 -19.74 -2.15
N VAL A 107 12.85 -20.92 -1.76
CA VAL A 107 13.24 -21.53 -0.49
C VAL A 107 14.70 -21.97 -0.66
N GLY A 108 15.57 -20.98 -0.82
CA GLY A 108 17.00 -21.06 -0.92
C GLY A 108 17.53 -20.60 0.43
N THR A 109 18.23 -21.49 1.11
CA THR A 109 18.83 -21.27 2.40
C THR A 109 19.88 -20.16 2.34
N THR A 110 19.50 -18.90 2.40
CA THR A 110 20.44 -17.79 2.57
C THR A 110 20.28 -17.20 3.95
N LYS A 111 21.27 -17.51 4.80
CA LYS A 111 21.48 -16.92 6.13
C LYS A 111 21.32 -15.39 6.05
N PRO A 112 20.70 -14.74 7.03
CA PRO A 112 20.59 -13.28 7.02
C PRO A 112 21.99 -12.67 7.09
N GLN A 113 22.34 -11.87 6.08
CA GLN A 113 23.52 -11.01 6.10
C GLN A 113 23.07 -9.56 6.14
N GLY A 114 23.50 -8.85 7.18
CA GLY A 114 23.25 -7.42 7.36
C GLY A 114 22.57 -7.07 8.68
N ARG A 115 22.65 -5.79 9.03
CA ARG A 115 22.37 -5.15 10.34
C ARG A 115 20.98 -5.33 10.97
N LEU A 116 20.13 -6.20 10.42
CA LEU A 116 18.85 -6.62 11.01
C LEU A 116 18.92 -8.01 11.66
N ALA A 117 20.09 -8.68 11.65
CA ALA A 117 20.31 -9.94 12.36
C ALA A 117 20.71 -9.75 13.85
N THR A 118 20.64 -8.53 14.39
CA THR A 118 21.08 -8.26 15.76
C THR A 118 20.21 -7.19 16.42
N VAL A 119 18.96 -7.54 16.69
CA VAL A 119 18.19 -7.04 17.84
C VAL A 119 17.41 -8.22 18.41
#